data_AF-A0AAP0KZM0-F1
#
_entry.id   AF-A0AAP0KZM0-F1
#
_cell.length_a   1.000
_cell.length_b   1.000
_cell.length_c   1.000
_cell.angle_alpha   90.00
_cell.angle_beta   90.00
_cell.angle_gamma   90.00
#
_symmetry.space_group_name_H-M   'P 1'
#
loop_
_entity.id
_entity.type
_entity.pdbx_description
1 polymer ?
#
loop_
_entity_poly.entity_id
_entity_poly.type
_entity_poly.pdbx_seq_one_letter_code
_entity_poly.pdbx_strand_id
1 'polypeptide(L)'
;MEEAKSTAKLLNIIRASGRMRRRQMAALSDCLECFEDTMDNAARSAEELRRLSSEKSTFEVQMGNVETWMSAALTFEDTCLDGFDEVRKGKVVKQLRREVVKVSCITSNALALVSKLASVGG
;
A
#
# COMPACT_ATOMS: atom_id res chain seq x y z
N MET A 1 0.66 4.58 8.38
CA MET A 1 -0.46 3.96 7.64
C MET A 1 -1.80 4.67 7.82
N GLU A 2 -1.87 5.82 8.49
CA GLU A 2 -3.14 6.58 8.57
C GLU A 2 -3.57 7.12 7.21
N GLU A 3 -2.62 7.39 6.31
CA GLU A 3 -2.89 7.79 4.93
C GLU A 3 -3.57 6.67 4.13
N ALA A 4 -3.07 5.44 4.19
CA ALA A 4 -3.70 4.29 3.51
C ALA A 4 -5.13 4.04 4.02
N LYS A 5 -5.35 4.11 5.35
CA LYS A 5 -6.69 4.01 5.96
C LYS A 5 -7.61 5.14 5.49
N SER A 6 -7.10 6.37 5.44
CA SER A 6 -7.84 7.54 4.96
C SER A 6 -8.22 7.40 3.49
N THR A 7 -7.30 6.92 2.66
CA THR A 7 -7.55 6.60 1.25
C THR A 7 -8.61 5.52 1.13
N ALA A 8 -8.49 4.38 1.83
CA ALA A 8 -9.50 3.31 1.80
C ALA A 8 -10.90 3.79 2.21
N LYS A 9 -11.01 4.68 3.20
CA LYS A 9 -12.29 5.32 3.57
C LYS A 9 -12.84 6.17 2.43
N LEU A 10 -12.01 6.99 1.79
CA LEU A 10 -12.42 7.78 0.62
C LEU A 10 -12.88 6.89 -0.54
N LEU A 11 -12.15 5.81 -0.84
CA LEU A 11 -12.51 4.83 -1.87
C LEU A 11 -13.88 4.22 -1.61
N ASN A 12 -14.17 3.86 -0.35
CA ASN A 12 -15.48 3.37 0.05
C ASN A 12 -16.61 4.39 -0.13
N ILE A 13 -16.37 5.66 0.18
CA ILE A 13 -17.33 6.74 -0.06
C ILE A 13 -17.59 6.92 -1.56
N ILE A 14 -16.52 6.88 -2.36
CA ILE A 14 -16.62 6.96 -3.82
C ILE A 14 -17.46 5.79 -4.36
N ARG A 15 -17.23 4.57 -3.87
CA ARG A 15 -17.98 3.35 -4.22
C ARG A 15 -19.48 3.53 -3.94
N ALA A 16 -19.83 4.00 -2.74
CA ALA A 16 -21.21 4.22 -2.32
C ALA A 16 -21.92 5.33 -3.09
N SER A 17 -21.18 6.28 -3.67
CA SER A 17 -21.77 7.42 -4.39
C SER A 17 -22.46 7.07 -5.71
N GLY A 18 -22.19 5.88 -6.28
CA GLY A 18 -22.78 5.44 -7.56
C GLY A 18 -22.34 6.28 -8.77
N ARG A 19 -21.34 7.16 -8.64
CA ARG A 19 -20.90 8.10 -9.69
C ARG A 19 -19.97 7.49 -10.74
N MET A 20 -19.68 6.20 -10.62
CA MET A 20 -18.73 5.49 -11.49
C MET A 20 -19.47 4.54 -12.44
N ARG A 21 -18.96 4.41 -13.67
CA ARG A 21 -19.47 3.43 -14.64
C ARG A 21 -19.15 2.01 -14.18
N ARG A 22 -19.84 0.99 -14.70
CA ARG A 22 -19.61 -0.42 -14.34
C ARG A 22 -18.13 -0.83 -14.30
N ARG A 23 -17.37 -0.57 -15.37
CA ARG A 23 -15.93 -0.92 -15.43
C ARG A 23 -15.09 -0.16 -14.40
N GLN A 24 -15.45 1.07 -14.10
CA GLN A 24 -14.79 1.87 -13.07
C GLN A 24 -15.11 1.37 -11.67
N MET A 25 -16.34 0.89 -11.43
CA MET A 25 -16.71 0.27 -10.17
C MET A 25 -16.01 -1.07 -9.94
N ALA A 26 -15.85 -1.88 -10.99
CA ALA A 26 -15.07 -3.12 -10.90
C ALA A 26 -13.61 -2.82 -10.49
N ALA A 27 -12.93 -1.93 -11.22
CA ALA A 27 -11.57 -1.51 -10.88
C ALA A 27 -11.45 -0.89 -9.46
N LEU A 28 -12.50 -0.24 -8.97
CA LEU A 28 -12.54 0.28 -7.59
C LEU A 28 -12.67 -0.83 -6.54
N SER A 29 -13.45 -1.88 -6.81
CA SER A 29 -13.51 -3.05 -5.92
C SER A 29 -12.16 -3.73 -5.85
N ASP A 30 -11.53 -4.00 -7.00
CA ASP A 30 -10.20 -4.63 -7.06
C ASP A 30 -9.15 -3.77 -6.34
N CYS A 31 -9.22 -2.44 -6.49
CA CYS A 31 -8.35 -1.53 -5.78
C CYS A 31 -8.58 -1.54 -4.25
N LEU A 32 -9.83 -1.68 -3.79
CA LEU A 32 -10.11 -1.78 -2.36
C LEU A 32 -9.50 -3.06 -1.75
N GLU A 33 -9.57 -4.18 -2.48
CA GLU A 33 -8.92 -5.44 -2.07
C GLU A 33 -7.39 -5.26 -2.00
N CYS A 34 -6.77 -4.64 -3.01
CA CYS A 34 -5.35 -4.30 -2.97
C CYS A 34 -4.97 -3.43 -1.76
N PHE A 35 -5.85 -2.51 -1.34
CA PHE A 35 -5.61 -1.66 -0.16
C PHE A 35 -5.73 -2.41 1.16
N GLU A 36 -6.59 -3.43 1.24
CA GLU A 36 -6.65 -4.33 2.39
C GLU A 36 -5.32 -5.10 2.52
N ASP A 37 -4.84 -5.69 1.43
CA ASP A 37 -3.53 -6.38 1.39
C ASP A 37 -2.36 -5.43 1.73
N THR A 38 -2.41 -4.19 1.22
CA THR A 38 -1.42 -3.15 1.53
C THR A 38 -1.39 -2.85 3.04
N MET A 39 -2.56 -2.69 3.65
CA MET A 39 -2.68 -2.41 5.08
C MET A 39 -2.19 -3.58 5.94
N ASP A 40 -2.51 -4.82 5.55
CA ASP A 40 -2.09 -6.02 6.27
C ASP A 40 -0.57 -6.20 6.22
N ASN A 41 0.05 -6.05 5.04
CA ASN A 41 1.51 -6.13 4.90
C ASN A 41 2.23 -5.03 5.68
N ALA A 42 1.70 -3.80 5.67
CA ALA A 42 2.26 -2.72 6.46
C ALA A 42 2.09 -2.94 7.98
N ALA A 43 0.98 -3.54 8.41
CA ALA A 43 0.75 -3.91 9.81
C ALA A 43 1.74 -4.97 10.28
N ARG A 44 1.95 -6.03 9.49
CA ARG A 44 2.96 -7.08 9.75
C ARG A 44 4.37 -6.49 9.84
N SER A 45 4.71 -5.60 8.91
CA SER A 45 5.98 -4.88 8.91
C SER A 45 6.19 -4.08 10.20
N ALA A 46 5.17 -3.32 10.61
CA ALA A 46 5.22 -2.53 11.84
C ALA A 46 5.27 -3.40 13.10
N GLU A 47 4.66 -4.58 13.10
CA GLU A 47 4.72 -5.52 14.22
C GLU A 47 6.13 -6.12 14.35
N GLU A 48 6.71 -6.60 13.25
CA GLU A 48 8.06 -7.16 13.22
C GLU A 48 9.12 -6.14 13.67
N LEU A 49 9.02 -4.90 13.16
CA LEU A 49 9.90 -3.80 13.57
C LEU A 49 9.83 -3.49 15.07
N ARG A 50 8.69 -3.74 15.73
CA ARG A 50 8.55 -3.55 17.20
C ARG A 50 9.22 -4.64 18.02
N ARG A 51 9.46 -5.81 17.42
CA ARG A 51 10.05 -6.99 18.08
C ARG A 51 11.39 -7.38 17.45
N LEU A 52 12.13 -6.41 16.91
CA LEU A 52 13.46 -6.65 16.36
C LEU A 52 14.39 -7.22 17.44
N SER A 53 15.03 -8.33 17.09
CA SER A 53 16.05 -8.98 17.88
C SER A 53 17.37 -8.23 17.81
N SER A 54 18.14 -8.26 18.88
CA SER A 54 19.55 -7.86 18.89
C SER A 54 20.49 -8.99 18.45
N GLU A 55 19.97 -10.21 18.36
CA GLU A 55 20.72 -11.36 17.87
C GLU A 55 20.76 -11.31 16.33
N LYS A 56 21.98 -11.24 15.79
CA LYS A 56 22.23 -10.89 14.39
C LYS A 56 21.48 -11.76 13.38
N SER A 57 21.48 -13.09 13.56
CA SER A 57 20.82 -13.97 12.57
C SER A 57 19.31 -13.81 12.57
N THR A 58 18.70 -13.64 13.75
CA THR A 58 17.28 -13.30 13.84
C THR A 58 16.99 -11.92 13.27
N PHE A 59 17.82 -10.90 13.57
CA PHE A 59 17.66 -9.55 13.02
C PHE A 59 17.63 -9.54 11.49
N GLU A 60 18.57 -10.23 10.84
CA GLU A 60 18.64 -10.33 9.37
C GLU A 60 17.36 -10.95 8.79
N VAL A 61 16.85 -12.03 9.39
CA VAL A 61 15.58 -12.66 8.96
C VAL A 61 14.39 -11.72 9.13
N GLN A 62 14.31 -11.03 10.27
CA GLN A 62 13.21 -10.10 10.55
C GLN A 62 13.23 -8.92 9.58
N MET A 63 14.40 -8.35 9.30
CA MET A 63 14.52 -7.27 8.32
C MET A 63 14.15 -7.74 6.90
N GLY A 64 14.55 -8.94 6.50
CA GLY A 64 14.13 -9.52 5.21
C GLY A 64 12.61 -9.72 5.09
N ASN A 65 11.94 -10.08 6.18
CA ASN A 65 10.47 -10.15 6.21
C ASN A 65 9.84 -8.77 6.02
N VAL A 66 10.34 -7.75 6.73
CA VAL A 66 9.85 -6.37 6.61
C VAL A 66 10.02 -5.85 5.18
N GLU A 67 11.19 -6.06 4.57
CA GLU A 67 11.43 -5.66 3.17
C GLU A 67 10.48 -6.35 2.20
N THR A 68 10.24 -7.65 2.40
CA THR A 68 9.30 -8.43 1.58
C THR A 68 7.89 -7.88 1.66
N TRP A 69 7.36 -7.66 2.87
CA TRP A 69 5.99 -7.17 3.04
C TRP A 69 5.83 -5.72 2.57
N MET A 70 6.80 -4.85 2.83
CA MET A 70 6.77 -3.47 2.32
C MET A 70 6.84 -3.40 0.79
N SER A 71 7.62 -4.29 0.15
CA SER A 71 7.66 -4.40 -1.32
C SER A 71 6.35 -4.94 -1.89
N ALA A 72 5.73 -5.91 -1.21
CA ALA A 72 4.41 -6.43 -1.56
C ALA A 72 3.33 -5.33 -1.46
N ALA A 73 3.33 -4.55 -0.37
CA ALA A 73 2.41 -3.42 -0.19
C ALA A 73 2.50 -2.42 -1.36
N LEU A 74 3.72 -2.05 -1.78
CA LEU A 74 3.93 -1.18 -2.93
C LEU A 74 3.39 -1.80 -4.24
N THR A 75 3.59 -3.11 -4.43
CA THR A 75 3.10 -3.85 -5.61
C THR A 75 1.57 -3.87 -5.68
N PHE A 76 0.88 -3.99 -4.55
CA PHE A 76 -0.59 -3.94 -4.50
C PHE A 76 -1.12 -2.54 -4.82
N GLU A 77 -0.46 -1.49 -4.34
CA GLU A 77 -0.84 -0.12 -4.68
C GLU A 77 -0.65 0.17 -6.18
N ASP A 78 0.44 -0.32 -6.78
CA ASP A 78 0.68 -0.24 -8.23
C ASP A 78 -0.38 -1.04 -9.01
N THR A 79 -0.73 -2.25 -8.55
CA THR A 79 -1.79 -3.07 -9.13
C THR A 79 -3.14 -2.35 -9.10
N CYS A 80 -3.48 -1.66 -8.00
CA CYS A 80 -4.67 -0.81 -7.94
C CYS A 80 -4.63 0.26 -9.04
N LEU A 81 -3.49 0.94 -9.24
CA LEU A 81 -3.37 1.99 -10.25
C LEU A 81 -3.56 1.46 -11.68
N ASP A 82 -3.00 0.29 -11.96
CA ASP A 82 -3.08 -0.40 -13.25
C ASP A 82 -4.51 -0.82 -13.59
N GLY A 83 -5.31 -1.22 -12.58
CA GLY A 83 -6.73 -1.54 -12.75
C GLY A 83 -7.56 -0.39 -13.35
N PHE A 84 -7.10 0.86 -13.26
CA PHE A 84 -7.77 2.02 -13.85
C PHE A 84 -7.24 2.45 -15.22
N ASP A 85 -6.25 1.77 -15.79
CA ASP A 85 -5.54 2.26 -16.98
C ASP A 85 -6.42 2.38 -18.23
N GLU A 86 -7.39 1.46 -18.40
CA GLU A 86 -8.39 1.52 -19.47
C GLU A 86 -9.55 2.49 -19.18
N VAL A 87 -9.69 2.95 -17.93
CA VAL A 87 -10.85 3.74 -17.46
C VAL A 87 -10.46 5.04 -16.75
N ARG A 88 -9.33 5.64 -17.16
CA ARG A 88 -8.70 6.86 -16.58
C ARG A 88 -9.56 8.14 -16.58
N LYS A 89 -10.66 8.20 -17.35
CA LYS A 89 -11.46 9.42 -17.52
C LYS A 89 -12.38 9.68 -16.31
N GLY A 90 -12.63 10.96 -16.03
CA GLY A 90 -13.55 11.40 -14.98
C GLY A 90 -12.83 11.98 -13.75
N LYS A 91 -13.45 12.98 -13.11
CA LYS A 91 -12.87 13.68 -11.96
C LYS A 91 -12.61 12.74 -10.77
N VAL A 92 -13.52 11.81 -10.53
CA VAL A 92 -13.46 10.83 -9.45
C VAL A 92 -12.26 9.89 -9.60
N VAL A 93 -12.06 9.28 -10.78
CA VAL A 93 -10.91 8.39 -11.04
C VAL A 93 -9.58 9.15 -10.90
N LYS A 94 -9.52 10.40 -11.38
CA LYS A 94 -8.33 11.24 -11.22
C LYS A 94 -8.01 11.55 -9.75
N GLN A 95 -9.04 11.80 -8.92
CA GLN A 95 -8.85 12.01 -7.49
C GLN A 95 -8.37 10.74 -6.81
N LEU A 96 -9.02 9.61 -7.06
CA LEU A 96 -8.63 8.30 -6.57
C LEU A 96 -7.16 8.02 -6.84
N ARG A 97 -6.73 8.08 -8.10
CA ARG A 97 -5.35 7.75 -8.48
C ARG A 97 -4.32 8.65 -7.79
N ARG A 98 -4.66 9.93 -7.56
CA ARG A 98 -3.77 10.84 -6.81
C ARG A 98 -3.59 10.41 -5.36
N GLU A 99 -4.66 9.98 -4.70
CA GLU A 99 -4.56 9.48 -3.32
C GLU A 99 -3.78 8.17 -3.25
N VAL A 100 -3.96 7.27 -4.22
CA VAL A 100 -3.19 6.03 -4.28
C VAL A 100 -1.70 6.30 -4.50
N VAL A 101 -1.34 7.16 -5.47
CA VAL A 101 0.07 7.57 -5.70
C VAL A 101 0.70 8.20 -4.46
N LYS A 102 -0.07 8.97 -3.68
CA LYS A 102 0.41 9.55 -2.43
C LYS A 102 0.77 8.45 -1.42
N VAL A 103 -0.06 7.42 -1.30
CA VAL A 103 0.22 6.27 -0.42
C VAL A 103 1.46 5.53 -0.92
N SER A 104 1.59 5.27 -2.23
CA SER A 104 2.78 4.62 -2.81
C SER A 104 4.08 5.37 -2.58
N CYS A 105 4.05 6.69 -2.61
CA CYS A 105 5.21 7.49 -2.24
C CYS A 105 5.61 7.28 -0.78
N ILE A 106 4.63 7.21 0.14
CA ILE A 106 4.88 6.96 1.57
C ILE A 106 5.43 5.54 1.77
N THR A 107 4.81 4.54 1.14
CA THR A 107 5.24 3.13 1.21
C THR A 107 6.67 2.96 0.66
N SER A 108 6.98 3.57 -0.48
CA SER A 108 8.33 3.56 -1.07
C SER A 108 9.37 4.25 -0.16
N ASN A 109 9.04 5.40 0.42
CA ASN A 109 9.91 6.08 1.38
C ASN A 109 10.17 5.22 2.63
N ALA A 110 9.14 4.56 3.14
CA ALA A 110 9.26 3.66 4.28
C ALA A 110 10.14 2.43 3.95
N LEU A 111 9.95 1.82 2.77
CA LEU A 111 10.80 0.72 2.29
C LEU A 111 12.26 1.16 2.19
N ALA A 112 12.55 2.35 1.66
CA ALA A 112 13.91 2.86 1.58
C ALA A 112 14.57 3.03 2.97
N LEU A 113 13.80 3.45 3.97
CA LEU A 113 14.29 3.53 5.36
C LEU A 113 14.55 2.14 5.95
N VAL A 114 13.67 1.17 5.69
CA VAL A 114 13.85 -0.23 6.12
C VAL A 114 15.13 -0.81 5.52
N SER A 115 15.34 -0.66 4.21
CA SER A 115 16.56 -1.17 3.56
C SER A 115 17.83 -0.49 4.07
N LYS A 116 17.75 0.81 4.39
CA LYS A 116 18.86 1.49 5.06
C LYS A 116 19.11 0.95 6.47
N LEU A 117 18.07 0.66 7.24
CA LEU A 117 18.21 0.05 8.56
C LEU A 117 18.83 -1.35 8.47
N ALA A 118 18.40 -2.17 7.52
CA ALA A 118 18.92 -3.52 7.30
C ALA A 118 20.42 -3.50 6.98
N SER A 119 20.88 -2.52 6.20
CA SER A 119 22.31 -2.38 5.85
C SER A 119 23.20 -1.81 6.96
N VAL A 120 22.64 -1.05 7.91
CA VAL A 120 23.41 -0.41 9.01
C VAL A 120 23.32 -1.22 10.32
N GLY A 121 22.23 -1.96 10.54
CA GLY A 121 21.97 -2.71 11.76
C GLY A 121 22.53 -4.13 11.80
N GLY A 122 23.21 -4.59 10.74
CA GLY A 122 23.88 -5.90 10.64
C GLY A 122 25.35 -5.88 11.02
#